data_AF-Q8RTP3-F1
#
_entry.id   AF-Q8RTP3-F1
#
_cell.length_a   1.000
_cell.length_b   1.000
_cell.length_c   1.000
_cell.angle_alpha   90.00
_cell.angle_beta   90.00
_cell.angle_gamma   90.00
#
_symmetry.space_group_name_H-M   'P 1'
#
loop_
_entity.id
_entity.type
_entity.pdbx_description
1 polymer ?
#
loop_
_entity_poly.entity_id
_entity_poly.type
_entity_poly.pdbx_seq_one_letter_code
_entity_poly.pdbx_strand_id
1 'polypeptide(L)'
;GMAWEALNNIAAARDRPLVIVVNDNERSYSPTIGGLANHLATLRTTDGYERFLAWGKDVLQRTPVVGQPLYGSLHGAKKGFKDAFAPQGMFEDLGLKYVGPIDGHDTEAVESALRRAKRFHGPVLVHCLTEKGRGYRPALEDEADRFHTVAAMDPLTCAPLTPSGGRSWTSVFGEEMVRIGAERPDVVALTAAMLHPVGLAGFAEAYPERVWDVAIAEQH
;
A
#
# COMPACT_ATOMS: atom_id res chain seq x y z
N GLY A 1 -13.96 -7.12 1.64
CA GLY A 1 -14.97 -7.80 0.79
C GLY A 1 -15.67 -6.87 -0.18
N MET A 2 -16.48 -5.93 0.32
CA MET A 2 -17.35 -5.06 -0.49
C MET A 2 -16.64 -4.29 -1.62
N ALA A 3 -15.41 -3.84 -1.41
CA ALA A 3 -14.65 -3.15 -2.46
C ALA A 3 -14.42 -4.03 -3.70
N TRP A 4 -14.17 -5.33 -3.53
CA TRP A 4 -14.00 -6.28 -4.62
C TRP A 4 -15.31 -6.57 -5.35
N GLU A 5 -16.40 -6.70 -4.61
CA GLU A 5 -17.74 -6.83 -5.19
C GLU A 5 -18.10 -5.58 -6.03
N ALA A 6 -17.81 -4.39 -5.51
CA ALA A 6 -17.99 -3.14 -6.23
C ALA A 6 -17.13 -3.08 -7.50
N LEU A 7 -15.85 -3.44 -7.42
CA LEU A 7 -14.96 -3.50 -8.60
C LEU A 7 -15.48 -4.46 -9.66
N ASN A 8 -15.96 -5.64 -9.26
CA ASN A 8 -16.55 -6.61 -10.17
C ASN A 8 -17.82 -6.06 -10.86
N ASN A 9 -18.69 -5.37 -10.11
CA ASN A 9 -19.88 -4.73 -10.67
C ASN A 9 -19.54 -3.56 -11.61
N ILE A 10 -18.52 -2.77 -11.27
CA ILE A 10 -18.05 -1.66 -12.09
C ILE A 10 -17.47 -2.18 -13.41
N ALA A 11 -16.67 -3.25 -13.36
CA ALA A 11 -16.09 -3.89 -14.53
C ALA A 11 -17.14 -4.37 -15.55
N ALA A 12 -18.33 -4.77 -15.07
CA ALA A 12 -19.45 -5.14 -15.94
C ALA A 12 -20.09 -3.93 -16.66
N ALA A 13 -19.95 -2.71 -16.12
CA ALA A 13 -20.58 -1.49 -16.64
C ALA A 13 -19.57 -0.60 -17.41
N ARG A 14 -19.08 -1.10 -18.55
CA ARG A 14 -17.93 -0.54 -19.30
C ARG A 14 -18.13 0.87 -19.86
N ASP A 15 -19.38 1.29 -20.05
CA ASP A 15 -19.81 2.56 -20.63
C ASP A 15 -20.10 3.63 -19.57
N ARG A 16 -19.91 3.33 -18.29
CA ARG A 16 -20.09 4.29 -17.20
C ARG A 16 -18.78 5.03 -16.91
N PRO A 17 -18.73 6.36 -17.11
CA PRO A 17 -17.53 7.12 -16.78
C PRO A 17 -17.31 7.10 -15.26
N LEU A 18 -16.25 6.42 -14.82
CA LEU A 18 -15.85 6.35 -13.42
C LEU A 18 -14.33 6.32 -13.34
N VAL A 19 -13.75 7.18 -12.49
CA VAL A 19 -12.33 7.15 -12.18
C VAL A 19 -12.17 6.70 -10.74
N ILE A 20 -11.48 5.58 -10.55
CA ILE A 20 -11.15 5.01 -9.24
C ILE A 20 -9.70 5.37 -8.96
N VAL A 21 -9.43 6.05 -7.84
CA VAL A 21 -8.06 6.39 -7.44
C VAL A 21 -7.66 5.47 -6.30
N VAL A 22 -6.69 4.58 -6.56
CA VAL A 22 -6.04 3.77 -5.54
C VAL A 22 -4.87 4.58 -4.99
N ASN A 23 -5.00 5.01 -3.74
CA ASN A 23 -3.92 5.59 -2.97
C ASN A 23 -3.18 4.47 -2.22
N ASP A 24 -2.11 3.96 -2.81
CA ASP A 24 -1.28 2.92 -2.20
C ASP A 24 -0.12 3.54 -1.42
N ASN A 25 -0.17 3.41 -0.09
CA ASN A 25 0.89 3.84 0.82
C ASN A 25 1.45 2.69 1.66
N GLU A 26 1.15 1.44 1.26
CA GLU A 26 1.55 0.20 1.94
C GLU A 26 1.02 0.04 3.38
N ARG A 27 0.13 0.93 3.85
CA ARG A 27 -0.41 0.90 5.20
C ARG A 27 -1.94 0.98 5.23
N SER A 28 -2.52 0.27 6.20
CA SER A 28 -3.84 0.53 6.74
C SER A 28 -3.65 1.28 8.07
N TYR A 29 -3.90 0.62 9.21
CA TYR A 29 -3.40 1.01 10.51
C TYR A 29 -1.95 0.54 10.68
N SER A 30 -1.73 -0.76 10.52
CA SER A 30 -0.43 -1.44 10.38
C SER A 30 -0.06 -1.63 8.89
N PRO A 31 1.14 -2.17 8.55
CA PRO A 31 1.46 -2.53 7.17
C PRO A 31 0.36 -3.40 6.54
N THR A 32 -0.06 -3.07 5.32
CA THR A 32 -1.15 -3.79 4.65
C THR A 32 -0.73 -5.23 4.36
N ILE A 33 -1.55 -6.19 4.76
CA ILE A 33 -1.33 -7.62 4.52
C ILE A 33 -2.33 -8.16 3.49
N GLY A 34 -1.98 -9.30 2.88
CA GLY A 34 -2.85 -10.03 1.95
C GLY A 34 -2.33 -10.08 0.50
N GLY A 35 -2.94 -10.95 -0.31
CA GLY A 35 -2.49 -11.21 -1.68
C GLY A 35 -2.51 -9.98 -2.60
N LEU A 36 -3.48 -9.07 -2.40
CA LEU A 36 -3.53 -7.80 -3.13
C LEU A 36 -2.32 -6.91 -2.80
N ALA A 37 -1.98 -6.77 -1.52
CA ALA A 37 -0.83 -5.96 -1.08
C ALA A 37 0.47 -6.50 -1.68
N ASN A 38 0.65 -7.83 -1.72
CA ASN A 38 1.79 -8.47 -2.37
C ASN A 38 1.84 -8.20 -3.89
N HIS A 39 0.70 -8.21 -4.56
CA HIS A 39 0.62 -7.91 -5.99
C HIS A 39 0.94 -6.43 -6.28
N LEU A 40 0.40 -5.49 -5.49
CA LEU A 40 0.71 -4.06 -5.60
C LEU A 40 2.19 -3.79 -5.32
N ALA A 41 2.77 -4.45 -4.31
CA ALA A 41 4.21 -4.36 -4.02
C ALA A 41 5.07 -4.84 -5.20
N THR A 42 4.63 -5.89 -5.92
CA THR A 42 5.31 -6.39 -7.12
C THR A 42 5.31 -5.33 -8.23
N LEU A 43 4.16 -4.68 -8.49
CA LEU A 43 4.05 -3.59 -9.47
C LEU A 43 4.99 -2.42 -9.13
N ARG A 44 5.11 -2.06 -7.85
CA ARG A 44 6.04 -1.02 -7.37
C ARG A 44 7.50 -1.37 -7.68
N THR A 45 7.91 -2.62 -7.45
CA THR A 45 9.29 -3.05 -7.71
C THR A 45 9.65 -3.01 -9.19
N THR A 46 8.70 -3.32 -10.07
CA THR A 46 8.89 -3.25 -11.52
C THR A 46 9.15 -1.81 -12.00
N ASP A 47 8.38 -0.84 -11.54
CA ASP A 47 8.59 0.58 -11.88
C ASP A 47 9.91 1.15 -11.32
N GLY A 48 10.31 0.73 -10.13
CA GLY A 48 11.60 1.10 -9.55
C GLY A 48 12.77 0.60 -10.38
N TYR A 49 12.67 -0.64 -10.86
CA TYR A 49 13.67 -1.24 -11.75
C TYR A 49 13.72 -0.54 -13.12
N GLU A 50 12.57 -0.20 -13.71
CA GLU A 50 12.54 0.56 -14.97
C GLU A 50 13.16 1.96 -14.85
N ARG A 51 12.88 2.68 -13.75
CA ARG A 51 13.52 3.98 -13.46
C ARG A 51 15.03 3.84 -13.33
N PHE A 52 15.52 2.79 -12.67
CA PHE A 52 16.94 2.50 -12.56
C PHE A 52 17.58 2.21 -13.93
N LEU A 53 16.94 1.39 -14.76
CA LEU A 53 17.41 1.11 -16.13
C LEU A 53 17.41 2.36 -17.02
N ALA A 54 16.38 3.20 -16.92
CA ALA A 54 16.27 4.45 -17.68
C ALA A 54 17.38 5.43 -17.29
N TRP A 55 17.65 5.58 -15.99
CA TRP A 55 18.77 6.37 -15.47
C TRP A 55 20.11 5.85 -15.99
N GLY A 56 20.36 4.53 -15.91
CA GLY A 56 21.61 3.92 -16.41
C GLY A 56 21.84 4.16 -17.90
N LYS A 57 20.76 4.13 -18.70
CA LYS A 57 20.81 4.42 -20.14
C LYS A 57 21.16 5.89 -20.42
N ASP A 58 20.58 6.83 -19.68
CA ASP A 58 20.84 8.26 -19.84
C ASP A 58 22.28 8.63 -19.43
N VAL A 59 22.80 8.03 -18.35
CA VAL A 59 24.21 8.16 -17.94
C VAL A 59 25.17 7.59 -18.99
N LEU A 60 24.85 6.42 -19.55
CA LEU A 60 25.66 5.79 -20.59
C LEU A 60 25.67 6.63 -21.88
N GLN A 61 24.55 7.26 -22.25
CA GLN A 61 24.44 8.13 -23.42
C GLN A 61 25.16 9.48 -23.25
N ARG A 62 25.35 9.95 -22.01
CA ARG A 62 26.04 11.22 -21.71
C ARG A 62 27.55 11.07 -21.48
N THR A 63 28.07 9.85 -21.47
CA THR A 63 29.50 9.58 -21.30
C THR A 63 30.19 9.59 -22.68
N PRO A 64 31.05 10.58 -23.03
CA PRO A 64 31.51 10.77 -24.40
C PRO A 64 32.51 9.74 -24.95
N VAL A 65 32.87 8.67 -24.23
CA VAL A 65 34.00 7.80 -24.61
C VAL A 65 33.81 6.32 -24.23
N VAL A 66 32.66 5.71 -24.47
CA VAL A 66 32.57 4.23 -24.51
C VAL A 66 31.94 3.81 -25.84
N GLY A 67 32.84 3.44 -26.75
CA GLY A 67 32.56 3.19 -28.16
C GLY A 67 31.70 1.94 -28.45
N GLN A 68 31.27 1.92 -29.70
CA GLN A 68 30.60 0.87 -30.47
C GLN A 68 31.25 -0.53 -30.36
N PRO A 69 30.90 -1.36 -29.35
CA PRO A 69 30.27 -2.64 -29.68
C PRO A 69 29.22 -3.15 -28.66
N LEU A 70 28.65 -2.31 -27.80
CA LEU A 70 27.64 -2.79 -26.82
C LEU A 70 26.18 -2.78 -27.33
N TYR A 71 25.94 -2.30 -28.55
CA TYR A 71 24.58 -2.16 -29.10
C TYR A 71 23.96 -3.46 -29.66
N GLY A 72 24.78 -4.50 -29.92
CA GLY A 72 24.32 -5.75 -30.56
C GLY A 72 23.61 -6.73 -29.62
N SER A 73 23.94 -6.74 -28.33
CA SER A 73 23.46 -7.78 -27.38
C SER A 73 22.20 -7.39 -26.60
N LEU A 74 21.72 -6.14 -26.72
CA LEU A 74 20.56 -5.63 -25.98
C LEU A 74 19.22 -5.82 -26.70
N HIS A 75 19.20 -6.23 -27.97
CA HIS A 75 17.96 -6.41 -28.72
C HIS A 75 17.25 -7.74 -28.43
N GLY A 76 18.01 -8.82 -28.17
CA GLY A 76 17.45 -10.14 -27.84
C GLY A 76 16.84 -10.22 -26.44
N ALA A 77 17.49 -9.60 -25.45
CA ALA A 77 16.99 -9.54 -24.07
C ALA A 77 15.71 -8.69 -23.95
N LYS A 78 15.57 -7.63 -24.75
CA LYS A 78 14.41 -6.73 -24.70
C LYS A 78 13.06 -7.39 -25.01
N LYS A 79 13.05 -8.42 -25.87
CA LYS A 79 11.82 -9.06 -26.31
C LYS A 79 11.30 -10.08 -25.29
N GLY A 80 12.18 -10.91 -24.74
CA GLY A 80 11.85 -11.85 -23.66
C GLY A 80 11.61 -11.17 -22.30
N PHE A 81 12.18 -9.98 -22.08
CA PHE A 81 11.96 -9.19 -20.88
C PHE A 81 10.59 -8.48 -20.89
N LYS A 82 10.18 -7.89 -22.02
CA LYS A 82 8.87 -7.20 -22.11
C LYS A 82 7.68 -8.12 -21.88
N ASP A 83 7.72 -9.35 -22.39
CA ASP A 83 6.61 -10.31 -22.27
C ASP A 83 6.50 -10.91 -20.85
N ALA A 84 7.54 -10.77 -20.02
CA ALA A 84 7.52 -11.16 -18.60
C ALA A 84 7.24 -9.99 -17.63
N PHE A 85 7.32 -8.73 -18.10
CA PHE A 85 7.34 -7.52 -17.26
C PHE A 85 6.12 -6.61 -17.36
N ALA A 86 5.21 -6.87 -18.29
CA ALA A 86 3.85 -6.35 -18.19
C ALA A 86 2.99 -7.48 -17.62
N PRO A 87 2.96 -7.72 -16.29
CA PRO A 87 1.80 -8.41 -15.75
C PRO A 87 0.62 -7.57 -16.25
N GLN A 88 -0.20 -8.14 -17.12
CA GLN A 88 -1.52 -7.56 -17.37
C GLN A 88 -2.08 -7.34 -15.98
N GLY A 89 -2.25 -6.07 -15.60
CA GLY A 89 -2.51 -5.74 -14.22
C GLY A 89 -3.74 -6.52 -13.81
N MET A 90 -3.78 -7.10 -12.61
CA MET A 90 -4.98 -7.83 -12.13
C MET A 90 -6.28 -7.04 -12.35
N PHE A 91 -6.23 -5.70 -12.39
CA PHE A 91 -7.35 -4.84 -12.76
C PHE A 91 -7.71 -4.85 -14.26
N GLU A 92 -6.73 -4.95 -15.15
CA GLU A 92 -6.94 -5.14 -16.59
C GLU A 92 -7.57 -6.50 -16.88
N ASP A 93 -7.19 -7.55 -16.15
CA ASP A 93 -7.82 -8.88 -16.23
C ASP A 93 -9.30 -8.85 -15.78
N LEU A 94 -9.63 -7.99 -14.81
CA LEU A 94 -11.02 -7.69 -14.46
C LEU A 94 -11.75 -6.84 -15.51
N GLY A 95 -11.07 -6.37 -16.56
CA GLY A 95 -11.65 -5.54 -17.62
C GLY A 95 -11.68 -4.05 -17.29
N LEU A 96 -10.98 -3.59 -16.26
CA LEU A 96 -10.83 -2.18 -15.92
C LEU A 96 -9.61 -1.60 -16.63
N LYS A 97 -9.75 -0.39 -17.18
CA LYS A 97 -8.58 0.31 -17.69
C LYS A 97 -7.67 0.70 -16.52
N TYR A 98 -6.38 0.42 -16.62
CA TYR A 98 -5.41 0.74 -15.58
C TYR A 98 -4.45 1.87 -16.01
N VAL A 99 -4.14 2.77 -15.10
CA VAL A 99 -3.17 3.88 -15.27
C VAL A 99 -2.30 3.96 -14.01
N GLY A 100 -1.07 3.46 -14.09
CA GLY A 100 -0.10 3.52 -13.00
C GLY A 100 0.89 2.35 -13.05
N PRO A 101 1.66 2.12 -11.96
CA PRO A 101 1.78 3.01 -10.82
C PRO A 101 2.30 4.40 -11.22
N ILE A 102 1.92 5.45 -10.48
CA ILE A 102 2.51 6.78 -10.62
C ILE A 102 2.98 7.28 -9.25
N ASP A 103 4.00 8.13 -9.24
CA ASP A 103 4.38 8.85 -8.03
C ASP A 103 3.23 9.79 -7.62
N GLY A 104 2.56 9.47 -6.52
CA GLY A 104 1.44 10.24 -5.99
C GLY A 104 1.85 11.57 -5.37
N HIS A 105 3.15 11.83 -5.24
CA HIS A 105 3.70 13.11 -4.77
C HIS A 105 4.20 14.01 -5.90
N ASP A 106 4.15 13.53 -7.15
CA ASP A 106 4.33 14.35 -8.34
C ASP A 106 2.96 14.83 -8.83
N THR A 107 2.64 16.08 -8.52
CA THR A 107 1.34 16.68 -8.88
C THR A 107 1.11 16.74 -10.38
N GLU A 108 2.15 16.92 -11.19
CA GLU A 108 2.03 16.98 -12.65
C GLU A 108 1.75 15.58 -13.22
N ALA A 109 2.42 14.55 -12.70
CA ALA A 109 2.17 13.16 -13.07
C ALA A 109 0.73 12.73 -12.72
N VAL A 110 0.27 13.08 -11.51
CA VAL A 110 -1.11 12.80 -11.06
C VAL A 110 -2.13 13.53 -11.92
N GLU A 111 -1.93 14.82 -12.19
CA GLU A 111 -2.83 15.60 -13.04
C GLU A 111 -2.90 15.02 -14.45
N SER A 112 -1.76 14.67 -15.04
CA SER A 112 -1.67 14.03 -16.35
C SER A 112 -2.42 12.68 -16.39
N ALA A 113 -2.26 11.85 -15.36
CA ALA A 113 -2.97 10.58 -15.25
C ALA A 113 -4.50 10.77 -15.14
N LEU A 114 -4.96 11.68 -14.27
CA LEU A 114 -6.38 11.98 -14.11
C LEU A 114 -7.00 12.57 -15.39
N ARG A 115 -6.28 13.45 -16.10
CA ARG A 115 -6.72 13.98 -17.40
C ARG A 115 -6.83 12.89 -18.46
N ARG A 116 -5.91 11.92 -18.50
CA ARG A 116 -5.99 10.75 -19.39
C ARG A 116 -7.18 9.85 -19.03
N ALA A 117 -7.35 9.54 -17.75
CA ALA A 117 -8.46 8.73 -17.25
C ALA A 117 -9.82 9.34 -17.61
N LYS A 118 -9.99 10.66 -17.41
CA LYS A 118 -11.22 11.39 -17.74
C LYS A 118 -11.63 11.27 -19.21
N ARG A 119 -10.67 11.17 -20.14
CA ARG A 119 -10.91 11.07 -21.59
C ARG A 119 -11.29 9.67 -22.06
N PHE A 120 -11.24 8.66 -21.19
CA PHE A 120 -11.52 7.27 -21.58
C PHE A 120 -13.03 6.96 -21.69
N HIS A 121 -13.88 7.76 -21.04
CA HIS A 121 -15.35 7.60 -21.06
C HIS A 121 -15.86 6.21 -20.62
N GLY A 122 -15.10 5.53 -19.76
CA GLY A 122 -15.46 4.28 -19.09
C GLY A 122 -14.73 4.14 -17.74
N PRO A 123 -14.84 3.00 -17.04
CA PRO A 123 -14.14 2.78 -15.78
C PRO A 123 -12.61 2.75 -15.94
N VAL A 124 -11.93 3.60 -15.18
CA VAL A 124 -10.46 3.67 -15.13
C VAL A 124 -10.00 3.62 -13.68
N LEU A 125 -9.03 2.77 -13.39
CA LEU A 125 -8.29 2.75 -12.14
C LEU A 125 -6.97 3.50 -12.31
N VAL A 126 -6.77 4.54 -11.52
CA VAL A 126 -5.52 5.29 -11.40
C VAL A 126 -4.83 4.88 -10.11
N HIS A 127 -3.61 4.37 -10.20
CA HIS A 127 -2.86 3.86 -9.05
C HIS A 127 -1.72 4.81 -8.69
N CYS A 128 -1.87 5.49 -7.54
CA CYS A 128 -0.93 6.45 -7.01
C CYS A 128 -0.17 5.84 -5.83
N LEU A 129 1.16 5.85 -5.90
CA LEU A 129 2.04 5.47 -4.82
C LEU A 129 2.29 6.69 -3.91
N THR A 130 1.92 6.62 -2.64
CA THR A 130 2.15 7.69 -1.67
C THR A 130 2.88 7.20 -0.42
N GLU A 131 3.07 8.10 0.54
CA GLU A 131 3.76 7.83 1.81
C GLU A 131 2.90 8.42 2.93
N LYS A 132 2.38 7.55 3.80
CA LYS A 132 1.54 7.95 4.93
C LYS A 132 2.36 8.78 5.90
N GLY A 133 1.88 9.99 6.22
CA GLY A 133 2.58 10.95 7.09
C GLY A 133 3.60 11.84 6.38
N ARG A 134 3.78 11.74 5.06
CA ARG A 134 4.74 12.60 4.34
C ARG A 134 4.46 14.07 4.58
N GLY A 135 5.53 14.82 4.85
CA GLY A 135 5.47 16.23 5.21
C GLY A 135 5.35 16.49 6.71
N TYR A 136 5.17 15.45 7.53
CA TYR A 136 5.11 15.57 8.98
C TYR A 136 6.00 14.51 9.66
N ARG A 137 7.24 14.88 9.98
CA ARG A 137 8.26 13.96 10.52
C ARG A 137 7.80 13.15 11.74
N PRO A 138 7.08 13.71 12.73
CA PRO A 138 6.59 12.91 13.87
C PRO A 138 5.68 11.76 13.45
N ALA A 139 4.81 11.97 12.46
CA ALA A 139 4.00 10.91 11.89
C ALA A 139 4.83 9.89 11.09
N LEU A 140 6.00 10.26 10.55
CA LEU A 140 6.90 9.32 9.89
C LEU A 140 7.75 8.51 10.88
N GLU A 141 7.98 9.02 12.07
CA GLU A 141 8.77 8.35 13.12
C GLU A 141 7.89 7.43 13.98
N ASP A 142 6.57 7.62 13.99
CA ASP A 142 5.64 6.70 14.61
C ASP A 142 5.46 5.41 13.79
N GLU A 143 6.22 4.39 14.14
CA GLU A 143 6.19 3.09 13.43
C GLU A 143 4.87 2.34 13.61
N ALA A 144 4.18 2.56 14.74
CA ALA A 144 3.00 1.81 15.15
C ALA A 144 1.82 2.06 14.21
N ASP A 145 1.44 3.31 13.96
CA ASP A 145 0.32 3.60 13.05
C ASP A 145 0.50 4.83 12.13
N ARG A 146 1.63 5.54 12.25
CA ARG A 146 1.93 6.78 11.50
C ARG A 146 0.96 7.90 11.82
N PHE A 147 0.62 8.07 13.10
CA PHE A 147 -0.40 9.01 13.59
C PHE A 147 -1.76 8.80 12.91
N HIS A 148 -2.14 7.55 12.70
CA HIS A 148 -3.47 7.21 12.18
C HIS A 148 -4.57 7.73 13.11
N THR A 149 -4.33 7.68 14.42
CA THR A 149 -5.17 8.34 15.41
C THR A 149 -4.30 9.02 16.46
N VAL A 150 -4.50 10.33 16.61
CA VAL A 150 -3.82 11.12 17.64
C VAL A 150 -4.85 11.75 18.57
N ALA A 151 -4.54 11.74 19.86
CA ALA A 151 -5.23 12.60 20.80
C ALA A 151 -4.88 14.07 20.50
N ALA A 152 -5.62 15.00 21.12
CA ALA A 152 -5.29 16.42 21.04
C ALA A 152 -3.84 16.64 21.52
N MET A 153 -3.00 17.12 20.61
CA MET A 153 -1.56 17.28 20.82
C MET A 153 -1.11 18.66 20.32
N ASP A 154 -0.04 19.18 20.91
CA ASP A 154 0.62 20.38 20.42
C ASP A 154 1.25 20.08 19.04
N PRO A 155 0.91 20.84 17.99
CA PRO A 155 1.30 20.51 16.62
C PRO A 155 2.81 20.70 16.35
N LEU A 156 3.51 21.47 17.19
CA LEU A 156 4.94 21.75 17.05
C LEU A 156 5.80 20.73 17.80
N THR A 157 5.39 20.37 19.02
CA THR A 157 6.15 19.51 19.94
C THR A 157 5.65 18.07 19.94
N CYS A 158 4.46 17.82 19.40
CA CYS A 158 3.75 16.55 19.47
C CYS A 158 3.41 16.08 20.90
N ALA A 159 3.54 16.95 21.89
CA ALA A 159 3.20 16.62 23.27
C ALA A 159 1.67 16.54 23.43
N PRO A 160 1.14 15.59 24.21
CA PRO A 160 -0.28 15.53 24.50
C PRO A 160 -0.73 16.78 25.27
N LEU A 161 -1.84 17.38 24.85
CA LEU A 161 -2.39 18.59 25.50
C LEU A 161 -3.11 18.28 26.82
N THR A 162 -3.48 17.02 27.02
CA THR A 162 -4.11 16.55 28.25
C THR A 162 -3.37 15.30 28.75
N PRO A 163 -3.19 15.14 30.07
CA PRO A 163 -2.67 13.91 30.64
C PRO A 163 -3.52 12.72 30.22
N SER A 164 -2.90 11.55 30.04
CA SER A 164 -3.64 10.33 29.74
C SER A 164 -4.66 10.05 30.85
N GLY A 165 -5.91 9.79 30.47
CA GLY A 165 -7.08 9.64 31.36
C GLY A 165 -7.10 8.35 32.18
N GLY A 166 -5.97 7.92 32.74
CA GLY A 166 -5.83 6.66 33.47
C GLY A 166 -5.81 5.42 32.57
N ARG A 167 -6.01 4.24 33.17
CA ARG A 167 -6.06 2.96 32.43
C ARG A 167 -7.29 2.93 31.53
N SER A 168 -7.09 2.60 30.25
CA SER A 168 -8.18 2.46 29.29
C SER A 168 -8.76 1.04 29.35
N TRP A 169 -10.01 0.88 28.87
CA TRP A 169 -10.58 -0.44 28.69
C TRP A 169 -9.75 -1.31 27.74
N THR A 170 -9.16 -0.71 26.71
CA THR A 170 -8.25 -1.38 25.78
C THR A 170 -7.00 -1.91 26.49
N SER A 171 -6.39 -1.15 27.40
CA SER A 171 -5.21 -1.63 28.14
C SER A 171 -5.58 -2.78 29.07
N VAL A 172 -6.71 -2.67 29.78
CA VAL A 172 -7.22 -3.76 30.64
C VAL A 172 -7.51 -5.02 29.82
N PHE A 173 -8.19 -4.88 28.67
CA PHE A 173 -8.46 -6.00 27.77
C PHE A 173 -7.17 -6.67 27.28
N GLY A 174 -6.18 -5.89 26.85
CA GLY A 174 -4.92 -6.45 26.35
C GLY A 174 -4.13 -7.21 27.42
N GLU A 175 -4.06 -6.67 28.64
CA GLU A 175 -3.43 -7.35 29.77
C GLU A 175 -4.14 -8.67 30.11
N GLU A 176 -5.48 -8.67 30.16
CA GLU A 176 -6.27 -9.87 30.44
C GLU A 176 -6.17 -10.91 29.32
N MET A 177 -6.13 -10.49 28.06
CA MET A 177 -5.92 -11.40 26.93
C MET A 177 -4.61 -12.19 27.09
N VAL A 178 -3.51 -11.52 27.44
CA VAL A 178 -2.21 -12.18 27.68
C VAL A 178 -2.31 -13.17 28.85
N ARG A 179 -2.92 -12.75 29.97
CA ARG A 179 -3.10 -13.61 31.15
C ARG A 179 -3.90 -14.87 30.82
N ILE A 180 -5.05 -14.72 30.17
CA ILE A 180 -5.89 -15.83 29.71
C ILE A 180 -5.10 -16.73 28.75
N GLY A 181 -4.33 -16.12 27.85
CA GLY A 181 -3.50 -16.83 26.89
C GLY A 181 -2.45 -17.75 27.52
N ALA A 182 -1.96 -17.45 28.72
CA ALA A 182 -1.00 -18.27 29.45
C ALA A 182 -1.65 -19.53 30.05
N GLU A 183 -2.93 -19.46 30.40
CA GLU A 183 -3.68 -20.53 31.04
C GLU A 183 -4.41 -21.41 30.02
N ARG A 184 -4.78 -20.84 28.87
CA ARG A 184 -5.63 -21.48 27.86
C ARG A 184 -4.94 -21.55 26.49
N PRO A 185 -4.45 -22.74 26.07
CA PRO A 185 -3.80 -22.90 24.77
C PRO A 185 -4.76 -22.75 23.58
N ASP A 186 -6.06 -22.95 23.80
CA ASP A 186 -7.12 -22.92 22.80
C ASP A 186 -7.71 -21.52 22.53
N VAL A 187 -7.24 -20.49 23.24
CA VAL A 187 -7.64 -19.11 23.01
C VAL A 187 -6.85 -18.52 21.85
N VAL A 188 -7.58 -17.91 20.93
CA VAL A 188 -7.08 -17.28 19.70
C VAL A 188 -7.57 -15.84 19.63
N ALA A 189 -6.78 -14.96 19.01
CA ALA A 189 -7.16 -13.59 18.75
C ALA A 189 -7.37 -13.36 17.25
N LEU A 190 -8.46 -12.68 16.92
CA LEU A 190 -8.84 -12.28 15.57
C LEU A 190 -8.96 -10.76 15.53
N THR A 191 -8.39 -10.13 14.53
CA THR A 191 -8.47 -8.68 14.33
C THR A 191 -8.64 -8.34 12.85
N ALA A 192 -9.20 -7.17 12.56
CA ALA A 192 -9.38 -6.67 11.21
C ALA A 192 -8.52 -5.41 11.02
N ALA A 193 -7.24 -5.60 10.67
CA ALA A 193 -6.21 -4.56 10.55
C ALA A 193 -5.95 -3.74 11.82
N MET A 194 -6.44 -4.16 12.99
CA MET A 194 -6.55 -3.32 14.18
C MET A 194 -5.77 -3.87 15.38
N LEU A 195 -4.66 -4.58 15.15
CA LEU A 195 -3.89 -5.26 16.19
C LEU A 195 -3.55 -4.38 17.40
N HIS A 196 -2.97 -3.19 17.17
CA HIS A 196 -2.58 -2.27 18.25
C HIS A 196 -3.78 -1.53 18.85
N PRO A 197 -4.66 -0.89 18.05
CA PRO A 197 -5.76 -0.09 18.61
C PRO A 197 -6.75 -0.88 19.47
N VAL A 198 -6.90 -2.20 19.24
CA VAL A 198 -7.79 -3.06 20.04
C VAL A 198 -7.06 -3.80 21.17
N GLY A 199 -5.79 -3.49 21.42
CA GLY A 199 -5.06 -4.02 22.58
C GLY A 199 -4.53 -5.44 22.42
N LEU A 200 -4.45 -5.97 21.20
CA LEU A 200 -3.98 -7.34 20.94
C LEU A 200 -2.45 -7.45 20.74
N ALA A 201 -1.73 -6.33 20.70
CA ALA A 201 -0.28 -6.30 20.47
C ALA A 201 0.50 -7.20 21.45
N GLY A 202 0.23 -7.10 22.76
CA GLY A 202 0.91 -7.93 23.76
C GLY A 202 0.59 -9.43 23.62
N PHE A 203 -0.64 -9.77 23.18
CA PHE A 203 -1.01 -11.16 22.92
C PHE A 203 -0.30 -11.71 21.68
N ALA A 204 -0.15 -10.91 20.62
CA ALA A 204 0.60 -11.28 19.43
C ALA A 204 2.10 -11.47 19.70
N GLU A 205 2.69 -10.64 20.57
CA GLU A 205 4.09 -10.79 20.98
C GLU A 205 4.30 -12.07 21.81
N ALA A 206 3.41 -12.35 22.76
CA ALA A 206 3.52 -13.53 23.61
C ALA A 206 3.14 -14.85 22.89
N TYR A 207 2.19 -14.79 21.95
CA TYR A 207 1.58 -15.95 21.30
C TYR A 207 1.35 -15.73 19.79
N PRO A 208 2.43 -15.56 18.99
CA PRO A 208 2.33 -15.15 17.58
C PRO A 208 1.53 -16.13 16.71
N GLU A 209 1.61 -17.44 17.02
CA GLU A 209 0.88 -18.50 16.29
C GLU A 209 -0.63 -18.52 16.59
N ARG A 210 -1.13 -17.61 17.44
CA ARG A 210 -2.53 -17.56 17.87
C ARG A 210 -3.22 -16.24 17.55
N VAL A 211 -2.67 -15.48 16.60
CA VAL A 211 -3.25 -14.22 16.16
C VAL A 211 -3.43 -14.24 14.66
N TRP A 212 -4.64 -13.93 14.22
CA TRP A 212 -4.98 -13.80 12.81
C TRP A 212 -5.52 -12.41 12.55
N ASP A 213 -4.94 -11.76 11.56
CA ASP A 213 -5.39 -10.47 11.05
C ASP A 213 -6.02 -10.69 9.68
N VAL A 214 -7.32 -10.40 9.56
CA VAL A 214 -8.09 -10.54 8.31
C VAL A 214 -7.97 -9.30 7.41
N ALA A 215 -7.10 -8.35 7.76
CA ALA A 215 -7.02 -7.02 7.17
C ALA A 215 -8.37 -6.29 7.27
N ILE A 216 -8.70 -5.42 6.30
CA ILE A 216 -9.97 -4.68 6.27
C ILE A 216 -11.08 -5.57 5.68
N ALA A 217 -11.42 -6.64 6.40
CA ALA A 217 -12.43 -7.62 6.00
C ALA A 217 -13.19 -8.19 7.20
N GLU A 218 -13.89 -7.34 7.94
CA GLU A 218 -14.62 -7.70 9.17
C GLU A 218 -15.68 -8.79 8.97
N GLN A 219 -16.22 -8.95 7.75
CA GLN A 219 -17.20 -10.00 7.45
C GLN A 219 -16.58 -11.38 7.13
N HIS A 220 -15.27 -11.44 6.90
CA HIS A 220 -14.56 -12.67 6.52
C HIS A 220 -14.40 -13.61 7.70
#